data_AF-A0A920R1Z3-F1
#
_entry.id   AF-A0A920R1Z3-F1
#
_cell.length_a   1.000
_cell.length_b   1.000
_cell.length_c   1.000
_cell.angle_alpha   90.00
_cell.angle_beta   90.00
_cell.angle_gamma   90.00
#
_symmetry.space_group_name_H-M   'P 1'
#
loop_
_entity.id
_entity.type
_entity.pdbx_description
1 polymer ?
#
loop_
_entity_poly.entity_id
_entity_poly.type
_entity_poly.pdbx_seq_one_letter_code
_entity_poly.pdbx_strand_id
1 'polypeptide(L)'
;MLKVASLTTSFGTPFAIGANHQSGPNIIFEPLAFFSAFDSKTIPWLAESWDWNGDYTELTMNLGLELTGLMVKSSTQTTLFSR
;
A
#
# COMPACT_ATOMS: atom_id res chain seq x y z
N MET A 1 -19.12 -16.16 11.31
CA MET A 1 -18.82 -15.85 9.89
C MET A 1 -19.24 -14.42 9.63
N LEU A 2 -18.30 -13.54 9.23
CA LEU A 2 -18.61 -12.16 8.85
C LEU A 2 -19.34 -12.17 7.49
N LYS A 3 -20.49 -11.50 7.40
CA LYS A 3 -21.24 -11.32 6.14
C LYS A 3 -21.19 -9.84 5.77
N VAL A 4 -20.54 -9.52 4.66
CA VAL A 4 -20.51 -8.17 4.07
C VAL A 4 -21.20 -8.24 2.73
N ALA A 5 -22.17 -7.36 2.50
CA ALA A 5 -22.87 -7.23 1.23
C ALA A 5 -22.38 -5.97 0.51
N SER A 6 -21.98 -6.12 -0.75
CA SER A 6 -21.71 -5.00 -1.65
C SER A 6 -22.85 -4.90 -2.67
N LEU A 7 -23.30 -3.67 -2.94
CA LEU A 7 -24.27 -3.40 -4.01
C LEU A 7 -23.57 -3.18 -5.37
N THR A 8 -22.24 -3.20 -5.38
CA THR A 8 -21.42 -2.99 -6.58
C THR A 8 -20.50 -4.18 -6.83
N THR A 9 -20.21 -4.43 -8.10
CA THR A 9 -19.28 -5.48 -8.56
C THR A 9 -17.81 -5.10 -8.36
N SER A 10 -17.51 -3.86 -7.94
CA SER A 10 -16.17 -3.31 -7.80
C SER A 10 -15.67 -3.28 -6.35
N PHE A 11 -16.21 -4.14 -5.48
CA PHE A 11 -15.79 -4.23 -4.09
C PHE A 11 -14.31 -4.58 -3.98
N GLY A 12 -13.60 -3.89 -3.07
CA GLY A 12 -12.19 -4.14 -2.80
C GLY A 12 -11.20 -3.49 -3.78
N THR A 13 -11.65 -2.94 -4.92
CA THR A 13 -10.73 -2.24 -5.82
C THR A 13 -10.55 -0.77 -5.38
N PRO A 14 -9.32 -0.30 -5.13
CA PRO A 14 -9.08 1.08 -4.70
C PRO A 14 -9.27 2.11 -5.83
N PHE A 15 -9.29 1.65 -7.09
CA PHE A 15 -9.40 2.51 -8.28
C PHE A 15 -10.80 2.51 -8.90
N ALA A 16 -11.79 1.85 -8.30
CA ALA A 16 -13.15 1.90 -8.78
C ALA A 16 -13.77 3.29 -8.59
N ILE A 17 -14.63 3.70 -9.53
CA ILE A 17 -15.43 4.92 -9.38
C ILE A 17 -16.32 4.76 -8.14
N GLY A 18 -16.22 5.72 -7.21
CA GLY A 18 -16.93 5.68 -5.93
C GLY A 18 -16.27 4.80 -4.86
N ALA A 19 -15.08 4.26 -5.11
CA ALA A 19 -14.29 3.58 -4.09
C ALA A 19 -14.02 4.50 -2.90
N ASN A 20 -14.13 3.96 -1.70
CA ASN A 20 -13.85 4.67 -0.46
C ASN A 20 -13.42 3.66 0.62
N HIS A 21 -13.08 4.14 1.81
CA HIS A 21 -12.64 3.30 2.93
C HIS A 21 -13.63 2.17 3.27
N GLN A 22 -14.93 2.37 3.08
CA GLN A 22 -15.97 1.40 3.44
C GLN A 22 -16.13 0.28 2.41
N SER A 23 -15.65 0.48 1.17
CA SER A 23 -15.83 -0.49 0.07
C SER A 23 -14.80 -1.62 0.05
N GLY A 24 -14.13 -1.89 1.17
CA GLY A 24 -13.21 -3.00 1.36
C GLY A 24 -11.74 -2.87 0.90
N PRO A 25 -11.24 -1.80 0.23
CA PRO A 25 -9.84 -1.79 -0.22
C PRO A 25 -8.86 -1.85 0.94
N ASN A 26 -9.21 -1.27 2.09
CA ASN A 26 -8.37 -1.28 3.30
C ASN A 26 -8.24 -2.65 3.99
N ILE A 27 -8.98 -3.67 3.53
CA ILE A 27 -8.82 -5.06 3.98
C ILE A 27 -7.80 -5.79 3.10
N ILE A 28 -7.64 -5.37 1.85
CA ILE A 28 -6.88 -6.08 0.82
C ILE A 28 -5.49 -5.47 0.61
N PHE A 29 -5.39 -4.15 0.74
CA PHE A 29 -4.18 -3.40 0.41
C PHE A 29 -3.64 -2.66 1.63
N GLU A 30 -2.31 -2.64 1.71
CA GLU A 30 -1.54 -1.89 2.71
C GLU A 30 -1.07 -0.57 2.08
N PRO A 31 -1.48 0.60 2.59
CA PRO A 31 -1.04 1.89 2.05
C PRO A 31 0.36 2.26 2.56
N LEU A 32 0.95 3.33 2.00
CA LEU A 32 2.18 3.91 2.55
C LEU A 32 1.95 4.48 3.97
N ALA A 33 0.83 5.17 4.16
CA ALA A 33 0.37 5.66 5.46
C ALA A 33 -1.17 5.74 5.47
N PHE A 34 -1.75 5.74 6.67
CA PHE A 34 -3.20 5.80 6.89
C PHE A 34 -3.58 7.09 7.62
N PHE A 35 -4.62 7.80 7.16
CA PHE A 35 -5.15 8.96 7.89
C PHE A 35 -6.28 8.55 8.84
N SER A 36 -6.11 8.82 10.13
CA SER A 36 -7.16 8.61 11.14
C SER A 36 -8.08 9.82 11.22
N ALA A 37 -9.34 9.63 10.81
CA ALA A 37 -10.38 10.64 11.00
C ALA A 37 -10.74 10.88 12.49
N PHE A 38 -10.43 9.92 13.37
CA PHE A 38 -10.73 10.00 14.81
C PHE A 38 -9.68 10.78 15.60
N ASP A 39 -8.43 10.75 15.13
CA ASP A 39 -7.28 11.33 15.84
C ASP A 39 -6.58 12.41 14.99
N SER A 40 -7.20 12.79 13.87
CA SER A 40 -6.74 13.82 12.93
C SER A 40 -5.25 13.75 12.59
N LYS A 41 -4.70 12.53 12.45
CA LYS A 41 -3.29 12.28 12.21
C LYS A 41 -3.04 11.26 11.12
N THR A 42 -1.92 11.43 10.43
CA THR A 42 -1.36 10.42 9.52
C THR A 42 -0.55 9.42 10.34
N ILE A 43 -0.92 8.15 10.24
CA ILE A 43 -0.31 7.02 10.93
C ILE A 43 0.59 6.28 9.94
N PRO A 44 1.88 6.08 10.24
CA PRO A 44 2.78 5.25 9.44
C PRO A 44 2.20 3.85 9.19
N TRP A 45 2.44 3.31 8.00
CA TRP A 45 2.12 1.92 7.65
C TRP A 45 3.32 1.29 6.94
N LEU A 46 3.35 1.22 5.61
CA LEU A 46 4.55 0.75 4.88
C LEU A 46 5.69 1.78 4.86
N ALA A 47 5.35 3.08 4.88
CA ALA A 47 6.32 4.15 5.02
C ALA A 47 6.47 4.52 6.51
N GLU A 48 7.71 4.51 7.00
CA GLU A 48 8.05 4.81 8.40
C GLU A 48 8.38 6.29 8.61
N SER A 49 8.85 6.97 7.57
CA SER A 49 9.14 8.40 7.61
C SER A 49 8.97 9.04 6.23
N TRP A 50 8.81 10.37 6.23
CA TRP A 50 8.70 11.15 5.00
C TRP A 50 9.14 12.58 5.24
N ASP A 51 9.63 13.22 4.18
CA ASP A 51 10.08 14.62 4.20
C ASP A 51 9.72 15.33 2.89
N TRP A 52 9.30 16.58 3.00
CA TRP A 52 8.97 17.44 1.86
C TRP A 52 10.16 18.33 1.51
N ASN A 53 10.36 18.59 0.21
CA ASN A 53 11.26 19.65 -0.21
C ASN A 53 10.73 21.04 0.19
N GLY A 54 11.59 22.07 0.11
CA GLY A 54 11.30 23.41 0.64
C GLY A 54 10.12 24.14 -0.01
N ASP A 55 9.72 23.75 -1.22
CA ASP A 55 8.55 24.31 -1.92
C ASP A 55 7.35 23.36 -1.98
N TYR A 56 7.42 22.21 -1.29
CA TYR A 56 6.36 21.21 -1.18
C TYR A 56 5.89 20.61 -2.52
N THR A 57 6.75 20.57 -3.53
CA THR A 57 6.47 19.94 -4.83
C THR A 57 6.90 18.46 -4.87
N GLU A 58 7.79 18.05 -3.96
CA GLU A 58 8.32 16.69 -3.89
C GLU A 58 8.25 16.14 -2.46
N LEU A 59 7.76 14.90 -2.35
CA LEU A 59 7.70 14.14 -1.11
C LEU A 59 8.57 12.89 -1.23
N THR A 60 9.55 12.76 -0.35
CA THR A 60 10.35 11.54 -0.23
C THR A 60 9.82 10.71 0.93
N MET A 61 9.45 9.44 0.68
CA MET A 61 8.99 8.51 1.71
C MET A 61 9.99 7.35 1.86
N ASN A 62 10.34 7.02 3.10
CA ASN A 62 11.20 5.88 3.42
C ASN A 62 10.35 4.70 3.87
N LEU A 63 10.55 3.55 3.22
CA LEU A 63 9.86 2.30 3.54
C LEU A 63 10.52 1.59 4.73
N GLY A 64 9.69 1.07 5.63
CA GLY A 64 10.13 0.16 6.68
C GLY A 64 10.41 -1.22 6.10
N LEU A 65 11.65 -1.70 6.24
CA LEU A 65 12.05 -2.96 5.64
C LEU A 65 11.58 -4.15 6.50
N GLU A 66 10.35 -4.59 6.26
CA GLU A 66 10.02 -6.02 6.28
C GLU A 66 9.10 -6.39 5.10
N LEU A 67 9.47 -5.94 3.89
CA LEU A 67 8.85 -6.41 2.64
C LEU A 67 9.36 -7.81 2.23
N THR A 68 10.20 -8.43 3.06
CA THR A 68 10.88 -9.72 2.84
C THR A 68 10.01 -10.94 3.13
N GLY A 69 8.73 -10.89 2.78
CA GLY A 69 7.89 -12.08 2.65
C GLY A 69 7.78 -12.58 1.20
N LEU A 70 7.82 -11.68 0.21
CA LEU A 70 7.50 -12.05 -1.18
C LEU A 70 8.28 -11.31 -2.28
N MET A 71 8.99 -10.20 -1.98
CA MET A 71 9.66 -9.38 -3.00
C MET A 71 11.19 -9.30 -2.90
N VAL A 72 11.86 -10.32 -2.34
CA VAL A 72 13.33 -10.49 -2.45
C VAL A 72 13.69 -11.95 -2.72
N LYS A 73 13.34 -12.46 -3.90
CA LYS A 73 14.04 -13.59 -4.55
C LYS A 73 13.95 -13.47 -6.08
N SER A 74 14.56 -12.43 -6.64
CA SER A 74 14.87 -12.42 -8.08
C SER A 74 15.97 -11.40 -8.38
N SER A 75 17.19 -11.72 -7.97
CA SER A 75 18.39 -11.13 -8.59
C SER A 75 19.60 -12.01 -8.31
N THR A 76 19.58 -13.25 -8.80
CA THR A 76 20.82 -13.96 -9.09
C THR A 76 20.74 -14.47 -10.53
N GLN A 77 21.39 -13.70 -11.38
CA GLN A 77 21.76 -13.92 -12.77
C GLN A 77 21.78 -15.41 -13.19
N THR A 78 20.83 -15.79 -14.05
CA THR A 78 20.87 -17.05 -14.80
C THR A 78 21.89 -16.91 -15.92
N THR A 79 23.09 -17.46 -15.76
CA THR A 79 23.99 -17.75 -16.89
C THR A 79 23.81 -19.22 -17.27
N LEU A 80 23.08 -19.45 -18.36
CA LEU A 80 23.05 -20.73 -19.06
C LEU A 80 24.44 -21.03 -19.65
N PHE A 81 24.98 -22.22 -19.39
CA PHE A 81 25.93 -22.87 -20.29
C PHE A 81 25.40 -24.23 -20.69
N SER A 82 25.23 -24.42 -22.00
CA SER A 82 25.02 -25.71 -22.62
C SER A 82 26.32 -26.52 -22.60
N ARG A 83 26.26 -27.74 -22.11
CA ARG A 83 26.97 -28.90 -22.68
C ARG A 83 26.08 -30.12 -22.56
#